data_AF-A0A6M3KP63-F1
#
_entry.id   AF-A0A6M3KP63-F1
#
_cell.length_a   1.000
_cell.length_b   1.000
_cell.length_c   1.000
_cell.angle_alpha   90.00
_cell.angle_beta   90.00
_cell.angle_gamma   90.00
#
_symmetry.space_group_name_H-M   'P 1'
#
loop_
_entity.id
_entity.type
_entity.pdbx_description
1 polymer ?
#
loop_
_entity_poly.entity_id
_entity_poly.type
_entity_poly.pdbx_seq_one_letter_code
_entity_poly.pdbx_strand_id
1 'polypeptide(L)'
;MLWLIQHLNFLEDGYWVPNQKESGYTNAPIGKGNVPDEAYFCKVKVITGDLTLRLKRTKEDSRTLVHEIQKLGVEVYEDLSPAAKVALNYISGWRRRKTSYKDFKARVR
;
A
#
# COMPACT_ATOMS: atom_id res chain seq x y z
N MET A 1 3.96 -1.01 3.69
CA MET A 1 3.13 -1.13 2.47
C MET A 1 2.82 -2.59 2.16
N LEU A 2 3.81 -3.47 2.11
CA LEU A 2 3.61 -4.93 2.01
C LEU A 2 2.61 -5.45 3.03
N TRP A 3 2.83 -5.13 4.31
CA TRP A 3 1.91 -5.47 5.40
C TRP A 3 0.46 -4.99 5.18
N LEU A 4 0.27 -3.77 4.64
CA LEU A 4 -1.07 -3.24 4.36
C LEU A 4 -1.76 -4.01 3.23
N ILE A 5 -1.00 -4.47 2.23
CA ILE A 5 -1.53 -5.26 1.12
C ILE A 5 -1.84 -6.69 1.60
N GLN A 6 -0.99 -7.26 2.44
CA GLN A 6 -1.20 -8.57 3.07
C GLN A 6 -2.51 -8.61 3.87
N HIS A 7 -2.82 -7.52 4.57
CA HIS A 7 -3.99 -7.42 5.43
C HIS A 7 -5.15 -6.62 4.83
N LEU A 8 -5.15 -6.39 3.51
CA LEU A 8 -6.10 -5.49 2.85
C LEU A 8 -7.56 -5.84 3.17
N ASN A 9 -7.91 -7.14 3.21
CA ASN A 9 -9.27 -7.60 3.48
C ASN A 9 -9.78 -7.14 4.86
N PHE A 10 -8.96 -7.31 5.91
CA PHE A 10 -9.31 -6.88 7.27
C PHE A 10 -9.47 -5.36 7.36
N LEU A 11 -8.60 -4.63 6.66
CA LEU A 11 -8.65 -3.17 6.62
C LEU A 11 -9.88 -2.66 5.85
N GLU A 12 -10.30 -3.35 4.78
CA GLU A 12 -11.51 -3.00 4.03
C GLU A 12 -12.77 -3.10 4.91
N ASP A 13 -12.80 -4.08 5.81
CA ASP A 13 -13.86 -4.23 6.83
C ASP A 13 -13.82 -3.14 7.92
N GLY A 14 -12.77 -2.31 7.94
CA GLY A 14 -12.60 -1.22 8.89
C GLY A 14 -11.90 -1.63 10.18
N TYR A 15 -11.35 -2.85 10.24
CA TYR A 15 -10.63 -3.36 11.40
C TYR A 15 -9.12 -3.16 11.24
N TRP A 16 -8.47 -2.78 12.35
CA TRP A 16 -7.02 -2.95 12.46
C TRP A 16 -6.71 -4.39 12.85
N VAL A 17 -5.73 -4.99 12.18
CA VAL A 17 -5.19 -6.30 12.59
C VAL A 17 -4.41 -6.14 13.89
N PRO A 18 -4.45 -7.12 14.83
CA PRO A 18 -3.50 -7.19 15.93
C PRO A 18 -2.06 -7.02 15.40
N ASN A 19 -1.21 -6.24 16.08
CA ASN A 19 0.12 -5.80 15.60
C ASN A 19 0.13 -4.71 14.50
N GLN A 20 -0.83 -3.80 14.54
CA GLN A 20 -0.88 -2.58 13.72
C GLN A 20 0.42 -1.70 13.71
N LYS A 21 1.40 -1.94 14.58
CA LYS A 21 2.73 -1.27 14.60
C LYS A 21 3.51 -1.47 13.30
N GLU A 22 3.34 -2.62 12.65
CA GLU A 22 4.02 -2.98 11.41
C GLU A 22 3.49 -2.22 10.17
N SER A 23 2.33 -1.57 10.32
CA SER A 23 1.78 -0.72 9.25
C SER A 23 2.65 0.51 8.95
N GLY A 24 3.42 1.00 9.92
CA GLY A 24 4.12 2.29 9.86
C GLY A 24 3.21 3.51 10.00
N TYR A 25 1.91 3.32 10.26
CA TYR A 25 0.91 4.38 10.41
C TYR A 25 0.48 4.63 11.87
N THR A 26 0.89 3.78 12.80
CA THR A 26 0.44 3.80 14.21
C THR A 26 1.46 4.40 15.18
N ASN A 27 2.73 4.51 14.79
CA ASN A 27 3.81 5.14 15.58
C ASN A 27 4.41 6.38 14.89
N ALA A 28 3.73 6.95 13.88
CA ALA A 28 4.25 8.14 13.21
C ALA A 28 4.29 9.32 14.21
N PRO A 29 5.45 9.97 14.45
CA PRO A 29 5.49 11.17 15.26
C PRO A 29 4.56 12.22 14.65
N ILE A 30 3.86 12.94 15.54
CA ILE A 30 3.02 14.12 15.27
C ILE A 30 3.79 15.01 14.26
N GLY A 31 3.49 14.92 12.97
CA GLY A 31 4.33 15.58 11.95
C GLY A 31 4.45 14.93 10.57
N LYS A 32 4.09 13.65 10.37
CA LYS A 32 3.86 13.10 9.01
C LYS A 32 2.37 12.88 8.76
N GLY A 33 1.63 13.99 8.79
CA GLY A 33 0.20 14.04 8.53
C GLY A 33 -0.60 13.84 9.81
N ASN A 34 -0.79 14.93 10.56
CA ASN A 34 -1.83 15.00 11.57
C ASN A 34 -3.17 14.86 10.84
N VAL A 35 -3.65 13.63 10.69
CA VAL A 35 -5.08 13.40 10.65
C VAL A 35 -5.57 13.87 12.03
N PRO A 36 -6.61 14.72 12.13
CA PRO A 36 -7.16 15.21 13.40
C PRO A 36 -7.48 14.05 14.36
N ASP A 37 -7.94 14.33 15.58
CA ASP A 37 -8.46 13.35 16.55
C ASP A 37 -9.67 12.56 16.00
N GLU A 38 -9.45 11.81 14.93
CA GLU A 38 -10.40 10.95 14.26
C GLU A 38 -10.31 9.57 14.90
N ALA A 39 -11.47 8.98 15.13
CA ALA A 39 -11.58 7.63 15.64
C ALA A 39 -10.81 6.64 14.76
N TYR A 40 -10.27 5.59 15.38
CA TYR A 40 -9.37 4.62 14.75
C TYR A 40 -9.91 4.03 13.42
N PHE A 41 -11.23 3.86 13.31
CA PHE A 41 -11.88 3.35 12.10
C PHE A 41 -11.83 4.33 10.92
N CYS A 42 -11.88 5.65 11.16
CA CYS A 42 -11.75 6.66 10.10
C CYS A 42 -10.38 6.55 9.43
N LYS A 43 -9.33 6.39 10.24
CA LYS A 43 -7.95 6.25 9.74
C LYS A 43 -7.79 5.01 8.86
N VAL A 44 -8.39 3.87 9.24
CA VAL A 44 -8.38 2.66 8.40
C VAL A 44 -9.03 2.95 7.05
N LYS A 45 -10.23 3.55 7.03
CA LYS A 45 -10.97 3.82 5.80
C LYS A 45 -10.24 4.79 4.87
N VAL A 46 -9.55 5.80 5.41
CA VAL A 46 -8.73 6.72 4.60
C VAL A 46 -7.53 5.97 3.99
N ILE A 47 -6.82 5.18 4.78
CA ILE A 47 -5.66 4.41 4.31
C ILE A 47 -6.06 3.39 3.23
N THR A 48 -7.15 2.66 3.45
CA THR A 48 -7.64 1.68 2.47
C THR A 48 -8.17 2.34 1.21
N GLY A 49 -8.97 3.41 1.34
CA GLY A 49 -9.45 4.16 0.18
C GLY A 49 -8.30 4.62 -0.73
N ASP A 50 -7.25 5.18 -0.13
CA ASP A 50 -6.06 5.61 -0.88
C ASP A 50 -5.29 4.42 -1.45
N LEU A 51 -5.07 3.35 -0.67
CA LEU A 51 -4.39 2.14 -1.13
C LEU A 51 -5.12 1.50 -2.33
N THR A 52 -6.44 1.34 -2.25
CA THR A 52 -7.27 0.79 -3.32
C THR A 52 -7.22 1.65 -4.58
N LEU A 53 -7.25 2.98 -4.44
CA LEU A 53 -7.09 3.89 -5.58
C LEU A 53 -5.71 3.70 -6.25
N ARG A 54 -4.65 3.57 -5.46
CA ARG A 54 -3.28 3.38 -5.98
C ARG A 54 -3.14 2.02 -6.68
N LEU A 55 -3.70 0.95 -6.11
CA LEU A 55 -3.72 -0.37 -6.73
C LEU A 55 -4.46 -0.33 -8.07
N LYS A 56 -5.62 0.30 -8.16
CA LYS A 56 -6.37 0.45 -9.41
C LYS A 56 -5.57 1.16 -10.51
N ARG A 57 -4.75 2.16 -10.16
CA ARG A 57 -3.93 2.92 -11.13
C ARG A 57 -2.82 2.10 -11.79
N THR A 58 -2.38 1.02 -11.15
CA THR A 58 -1.26 0.18 -11.63
C THR A 58 -1.71 -1.05 -12.44
N LYS A 59 -3.03 -1.25 -12.58
CA LYS A 59 -3.68 -2.24 -13.44
C LYS A 59 -3.21 -3.69 -13.18
N GLU A 60 -2.57 -4.33 -14.14
CA GLU A 60 -2.17 -5.74 -14.05
C GLU A 60 -1.02 -5.95 -13.07
N ASP A 61 -0.10 -4.98 -12.97
CA ASP A 61 1.07 -5.11 -12.11
C ASP A 61 0.67 -5.15 -10.62
N SER A 62 -0.40 -4.45 -10.21
CA SER A 62 -0.95 -4.59 -8.85
C SER A 62 -1.68 -5.90 -8.63
N ARG A 63 -2.31 -6.50 -9.66
CA ARG A 63 -2.92 -7.83 -9.52
C ARG A 63 -1.84 -8.87 -9.23
N THR A 64 -0.73 -8.80 -9.94
CA THR A 64 0.45 -9.63 -9.68
C THR A 64 0.98 -9.39 -8.26
N LEU A 65 1.15 -8.13 -7.85
CA LEU A 65 1.58 -7.78 -6.49
C LEU A 65 0.66 -8.35 -5.40
N VAL A 66 -0.66 -8.19 -5.56
CA VAL A 66 -1.65 -8.68 -4.59
C VAL A 66 -1.66 -10.21 -4.56
N HIS A 67 -1.53 -10.87 -5.72
CA HIS A 67 -1.46 -12.32 -5.80
C HIS A 67 -0.21 -12.87 -5.10
N GLU A 68 0.97 -12.31 -5.39
CA GLU A 68 2.23 -12.73 -4.75
C GLU A 68 2.16 -12.59 -3.23
N ILE A 69 1.62 -11.48 -2.71
CA ILE A 69 1.55 -11.25 -1.27
C ILE A 69 0.47 -12.12 -0.61
N GLN A 70 -0.75 -12.15 -1.13
CA GLN A 70 -1.89 -12.77 -0.44
C GLN A 70 -2.07 -14.26 -0.75
N LYS A 71 -1.58 -14.75 -1.89
CA LYS A 71 -1.74 -16.16 -2.31
C LYS A 71 -0.44 -16.93 -2.23
N LEU A 72 0.68 -16.32 -2.59
CA LEU A 72 2.00 -16.97 -2.52
C LEU A 72 2.72 -16.69 -1.20
N GLY A 73 2.20 -15.77 -0.37
CA GLY A 73 2.78 -15.45 0.93
C GLY A 73 4.13 -14.75 0.83
N VAL A 74 4.37 -13.97 -0.24
CA VAL A 74 5.60 -13.20 -0.38
C VAL A 74 5.59 -12.03 0.62
N GLU A 75 6.51 -12.08 1.59
CA GLU A 75 6.59 -11.09 2.68
C GLU A 75 7.71 -10.06 2.49
N VAL A 76 8.75 -10.38 1.71
CA VAL A 76 9.91 -9.53 1.49
C VAL A 76 9.97 -8.98 0.06
N TYR A 77 10.60 -7.82 -0.10
CA TYR A 77 10.63 -7.12 -1.38
C TYR A 77 11.43 -7.88 -2.44
N GLU A 78 12.50 -8.53 -2.03
CA GLU A 78 13.49 -9.20 -2.86
C GLU A 78 12.88 -10.35 -3.66
N ASP A 79 11.88 -11.01 -3.09
CA ASP A 79 11.22 -12.18 -3.68
C ASP A 79 10.08 -11.82 -4.65
N LEU A 80 9.70 -10.53 -4.72
CA LEU A 80 8.68 -10.07 -5.65
C LEU A 80 9.17 -10.12 -7.10
N SER A 81 8.24 -10.39 -8.01
CA SER A 81 8.52 -10.28 -9.45
C SER A 81 8.84 -8.83 -9.85
N PRO A 82 9.54 -8.61 -10.98
CA PRO A 82 9.80 -7.26 -11.47
C PRO A 82 8.53 -6.41 -11.64
N ALA A 83 7.42 -7.00 -12.09
CA ALA A 83 6.15 -6.31 -12.23
C ALA A 83 5.59 -5.86 -10.86
N ALA A 84 5.59 -6.77 -9.89
CA ALA A 84 5.14 -6.46 -8.53
C ALA A 84 6.02 -5.40 -7.85
N LYS A 85 7.34 -5.46 -8.04
CA LYS A 85 8.30 -4.44 -7.56
C LYS A 85 8.01 -3.06 -8.12
N VAL A 86 7.73 -2.95 -9.43
CA VAL A 86 7.38 -1.67 -10.07
C VAL A 86 6.09 -1.10 -9.51
N ALA A 87 5.04 -1.93 -9.36
CA ALA A 87 3.78 -1.50 -8.76
C ALA A 87 3.98 -1.03 -7.31
N LEU A 88 4.67 -1.83 -6.49
CA LEU A 88 4.90 -1.54 -5.09
C LEU A 88 5.69 -0.24 -4.90
N ASN A 89 6.73 0.00 -5.70
CA ASN A 89 7.52 1.23 -5.66
C ASN A 89 6.70 2.48 -6.00
N TYR A 90 5.77 2.37 -6.95
CA TYR A 90 4.85 3.46 -7.27
C TYR A 90 3.84 3.69 -6.14
N ILE A 91 3.28 2.62 -5.57
CA ILE A 91 2.25 2.68 -4.52
C ILE A 91 2.84 3.20 -3.19
N SER A 92 4.09 2.86 -2.87
CA SER A 92 4.78 3.28 -1.65
C SER A 92 5.40 4.69 -1.76
N GLY A 93 5.77 5.12 -2.96
CA GLY A 93 6.62 6.29 -3.17
C GLY A 93 5.90 7.65 -3.23
N TRP A 94 6.62 8.68 -2.77
CA TRP A 94 6.19 10.09 -2.91
C TRP A 94 6.11 10.55 -4.37
N ARG A 95 6.90 9.91 -5.27
CA ARG A 95 6.95 10.22 -6.71
C ARG A 95 5.60 10.00 -7.42
N ARG A 96 4.71 9.17 -6.87
CA ARG A 96 3.33 9.03 -7.35
C ARG A 96 2.59 10.37 -7.46
N ARG A 97 2.84 11.29 -6.53
CA ARG A 97 2.15 12.59 -6.51
C ARG A 97 2.52 13.50 -7.69
N LYS A 98 3.65 13.23 -8.34
CA LYS A 98 4.21 14.08 -9.40
C LYS A 98 4.24 13.41 -10.78
N THR A 99 3.77 12.17 -10.90
CA THR A 99 3.99 11.34 -12.10
C THR A 99 2.91 10.27 -12.23
N SER A 100 2.39 10.09 -13.45
CA SER A 100 1.43 9.02 -13.75
C SER A 100 2.11 7.65 -13.67
N TYR A 101 1.35 6.57 -13.46
CA TYR A 101 1.95 5.23 -13.41
C TYR A 101 2.64 4.86 -14.75
N LYS A 102 2.06 5.28 -15.87
CA LYS A 102 2.61 5.08 -17.21
C LYS A 102 4.01 5.69 -17.33
N ASP A 103 4.15 6.96 -16.94
CA ASP A 103 5.42 7.69 -17.04
C ASP A 103 6.45 7.16 -16.04
N PHE A 104 6.00 6.72 -14.86
CA PHE A 104 6.86 6.06 -13.88
C PHE A 104 7.42 4.76 -14.44
N LYS A 105 6.56 3.88 -14.96
CA LYS A 105 6.94 2.56 -15.51
C LYS A 105 7.92 2.71 -16.69
N ALA A 106 7.76 3.73 -17.52
CA ALA A 106 8.67 4.01 -18.63
C ALA A 106 10.10 4.38 -18.19
N ARG A 107 10.29 4.92 -16.97
CA ARG A 107 11.60 5.35 -16.45
C ARG A 107 12.35 4.26 -15.68
N VAL A 108 11.65 3.20 -15.27
CA VAL A 108 12.19 2.11 -14.42
C VAL A 108 12.41 0.83 -15.22
N ARG A 109 12.00 0.82 -16.50
CA ARG A 109 12.43 -0.17 -17.49
C ARG A 109 13.86 0.11 -17.94
#